data_AF-A0A1A8MBX2-F1
#
_entry.id   AF-A0A1A8MBX2-F1
#
_cell.length_a   1.000
_cell.length_b   1.000
_cell.length_c   1.000
_cell.angle_alpha   90.00
_cell.angle_beta   90.00
_cell.angle_gamma   90.00
#
_symmetry.space_group_name_H-M   'P 1'
#
loop_
_entity.id
_entity.type
_entity.pdbx_description
1 polymer ?
#
loop_
_entity_poly.entity_id
_entity_poly.type
_entity_poly.pdbx_seq_one_letter_code
_entity_poly.pdbx_strand_id
1 'polypeptide(L)'
;AVITSADTLLTELFSQKGSGTLFKNGDPIHRYSCLNEINVERLLTLINKSFDKTLKDDYIDSLKGRLHSIYLSEGYSAAAIITMEPVNGGTPYLDKFVVSSCKQGQGTSHILWECIRQDLGKLF
;
A
#
# COMPACT_ATOMS: atom_id res chain seq x y z
N ALA A 1 -8.46 17.93 -9.91
CA ALA A 1 -8.24 19.30 -10.39
C ALA A 1 -6.94 19.82 -9.79
N VAL A 2 -6.14 20.55 -10.55
CA VAL A 2 -4.91 21.20 -10.08
C VAL A 2 -5.19 22.71 -10.02
N ILE A 3 -4.85 23.35 -8.91
CA ILE A 3 -4.91 24.81 -8.74
C ILE A 3 -3.47 25.26 -8.52
N THR A 4 -2.88 25.94 -9.50
CA THR A 4 -1.51 26.49 -9.43
C THR A 4 -1.41 27.78 -10.24
N SER A 5 -0.39 28.60 -9.95
CA SER A 5 -0.13 29.85 -10.67
C SER A 5 0.31 29.59 -12.11
N ALA A 6 0.02 30.52 -13.03
CA ALA A 6 0.30 30.37 -14.47
C ALA A 6 1.78 30.08 -14.79
N ASP A 7 2.70 30.54 -13.94
CA ASP A 7 4.15 30.38 -14.14
C ASP A 7 4.72 29.01 -13.70
N THR A 8 3.97 28.21 -12.94
CA THR A 8 4.45 26.91 -12.39
C THR A 8 3.79 25.69 -13.02
N LEU A 9 2.88 25.89 -13.98
CA LEU A 9 2.11 24.82 -14.64
C LEU A 9 3.00 23.77 -15.32
N LEU A 10 4.06 24.19 -16.01
CA LEU A 10 4.94 23.28 -16.74
C LEU A 10 5.82 22.44 -15.80
N THR A 11 6.17 22.97 -14.62
CA THR A 11 6.97 22.25 -13.62
C THR A 11 6.12 21.24 -12.84
N GLU A 12 4.84 21.54 -12.59
CA GLU A 12 3.91 20.63 -11.90
C GLU A 12 3.48 19.43 -12.74
N LEU A 13 3.33 19.59 -14.06
CA LEU A 13 2.90 18.51 -14.95
C LEU A 13 3.94 17.37 -15.05
N PHE A 14 5.21 17.64 -14.76
CA PHE A 14 6.31 16.70 -15.04
C PHE A 14 7.33 16.51 -13.91
N SER A 15 7.26 17.25 -12.80
CA SER A 15 8.18 17.09 -11.67
C SER A 15 7.53 16.34 -10.50
N GLN A 16 8.21 15.30 -9.99
CA GLN A 16 7.79 14.55 -8.79
C GLN A 16 7.89 15.38 -7.48
N LYS A 17 8.27 16.66 -7.55
CA LYS A 17 8.37 17.59 -6.42
C LYS A 17 7.62 18.91 -6.70
N GLY A 18 6.37 18.83 -7.16
CA GLY A 18 5.51 20.00 -7.30
C GLY A 18 4.97 20.49 -5.95
N SER A 19 5.11 21.79 -5.67
CA SER A 19 4.58 22.51 -4.49
C SER A 19 3.06 22.78 -4.60
N GLY A 20 2.31 21.88 -5.24
CA GLY A 20 0.88 22.02 -5.51
C GLY A 20 0.06 20.91 -4.86
N THR A 21 -1.19 21.20 -4.50
CA THR A 21 -2.13 20.20 -3.96
C THR A 21 -2.87 19.52 -5.12
N LEU A 22 -2.44 18.31 -5.46
CA LEU A 22 -3.02 17.51 -6.54
C LEU A 22 -4.27 16.76 -6.05
N PHE A 23 -5.47 17.24 -6.42
CA PHE A 23 -6.71 16.47 -6.23
C PHE A 23 -6.88 15.46 -7.38
N LYS A 24 -6.59 14.19 -7.12
CA LYS A 24 -6.93 13.05 -7.98
C LYS A 24 -8.06 12.25 -7.33
N ASN A 25 -8.99 11.73 -8.14
CA ASN A 25 -9.92 10.68 -7.69
C ASN A 25 -9.07 9.47 -7.27
N GLY A 26 -8.83 9.36 -5.96
CA GLY A 26 -7.97 8.33 -5.39
C GLY A 26 -8.57 6.95 -5.57
N ASP A 27 -7.71 5.93 -5.62
CA ASP A 27 -8.08 4.53 -5.44
C ASP A 27 -8.19 4.31 -3.92
N PRO A 28 -9.41 4.21 -3.35
CA PRO A 28 -9.60 4.16 -1.91
C PRO A 28 -8.83 3.00 -1.29
N ILE A 29 -8.25 3.24 -0.11
CA ILE A 29 -7.53 2.20 0.65
C ILE A 29 -8.43 1.75 1.80
N HIS A 30 -8.68 0.45 1.84
CA HIS A 30 -9.45 -0.20 2.88
C HIS A 30 -8.54 -1.04 3.77
N ARG A 31 -8.90 -1.14 5.05
CA ARG A 31 -8.24 -2.02 6.01
C ARG A 31 -9.12 -3.24 6.27
N TYR A 32 -8.50 -4.41 6.20
CA TYR A 32 -9.12 -5.71 6.48
C TYR A 32 -8.35 -6.40 7.60
N SER A 33 -9.06 -7.14 8.46
CA SER A 33 -8.43 -7.94 9.53
C SER A 33 -8.19 -9.40 9.13
N CYS A 34 -8.80 -9.86 8.03
CA CYS A 34 -8.66 -11.24 7.59
C CYS A 34 -8.62 -11.38 6.06
N LEU A 35 -8.08 -12.50 5.59
CA LEU A 35 -7.97 -12.81 4.15
C LEU A 35 -9.32 -13.17 3.50
N ASN A 36 -10.34 -13.54 4.29
CA ASN A 36 -11.63 -13.97 3.77
C ASN A 36 -12.46 -12.81 3.18
N GLU A 37 -12.10 -11.57 3.50
CA GLU A 37 -12.77 -10.35 3.04
C GLU A 37 -12.21 -9.83 1.72
N ILE A 38 -11.16 -10.46 1.17
CA ILE A 38 -10.47 -9.99 -0.03
C ILE A 38 -10.28 -11.10 -1.06
N ASN A 39 -10.01 -10.70 -2.30
CA ASN A 39 -9.60 -11.60 -3.36
C ASN A 39 -8.09 -11.87 -3.24
N VAL A 40 -7.75 -12.99 -2.60
CA VAL A 40 -6.36 -13.39 -2.35
C VAL A 40 -5.56 -13.60 -3.65
N GLU A 41 -6.18 -14.12 -4.70
CA GLU A 41 -5.51 -14.35 -5.99
C GLU A 41 -5.03 -13.03 -6.65
N ARG A 42 -5.88 -11.99 -6.61
CA ARG A 42 -5.50 -10.66 -7.09
C ARG A 42 -4.42 -10.03 -6.23
N LEU A 43 -4.44 -10.23 -4.91
CA LEU A 43 -3.39 -9.76 -4.00
C LEU A 43 -2.04 -10.44 -4.33
N LEU A 44 -2.03 -11.77 -4.50
CA LEU A 44 -0.84 -12.53 -4.88
C LEU A 44 -0.30 -12.08 -6.24
N THR A 45 -1.18 -11.87 -7.21
CA THR A 45 -0.82 -11.34 -8.54
C THR A 45 -0.14 -9.98 -8.42
N LEU A 46 -0.65 -9.07 -7.58
CA LEU A 46 -0.05 -7.77 -7.32
C LEU A 46 1.34 -7.91 -6.68
N ILE A 47 1.47 -8.75 -5.65
CA ILE A 47 2.73 -8.97 -4.95
C ILE A 47 3.79 -9.52 -5.90
N ASN A 48 3.46 -10.58 -6.63
CA ASN A 48 4.40 -11.23 -7.54
C ASN A 48 4.86 -10.28 -8.65
N LYS A 49 3.93 -9.51 -9.23
CA LYS A 49 4.27 -8.49 -10.25
C LYS A 49 5.13 -7.35 -9.68
N SER A 50 4.90 -6.95 -8.44
CA SER A 50 5.61 -5.82 -7.83
C SER A 50 7.04 -6.18 -7.42
N PHE A 51 7.29 -7.43 -7.01
CA PHE A 51 8.61 -7.92 -6.64
C PHE A 51 9.37 -8.63 -7.77
N ASP A 52 8.71 -8.86 -8.91
CA ASP A 52 9.23 -9.64 -10.04
C ASP A 52 9.69 -11.05 -9.62
N LYS A 53 8.95 -11.66 -8.70
CA LYS A 53 9.25 -12.98 -8.09
C LYS A 53 7.97 -13.72 -7.74
N THR A 54 8.02 -15.04 -7.75
CA THR A 54 6.94 -15.88 -7.24
C THR A 54 7.04 -15.99 -5.73
N LEU A 55 6.00 -15.56 -5.03
CA LEU A 55 5.84 -15.77 -3.60
C LEU A 55 5.72 -17.27 -3.31
N LYS A 56 6.21 -17.71 -2.14
CA LYS A 56 6.09 -19.13 -1.75
C LYS A 56 4.62 -19.53 -1.62
N ASP A 57 4.30 -20.75 -2.04
CA ASP A 57 2.93 -21.28 -2.02
C ASP A 57 2.34 -21.34 -0.61
N ASP A 58 3.18 -21.56 0.41
CA ASP A 58 2.80 -21.63 1.82
C ASP A 58 2.65 -20.24 2.48
N TYR A 59 2.93 -19.14 1.77
CA TYR A 59 2.93 -17.82 2.37
C TYR A 59 1.55 -17.44 2.93
N ILE A 60 0.48 -17.70 2.20
CA ILE A 60 -0.89 -17.39 2.65
C ILE A 60 -1.26 -18.19 3.90
N ASP A 61 -0.86 -19.46 3.95
CA ASP A 61 -1.04 -20.29 5.14
C ASP A 61 -0.18 -19.80 6.30
N SER A 62 1.06 -19.34 6.03
CA SER A 62 1.95 -18.76 7.05
C SER A 62 1.39 -17.50 7.70
N LEU A 63 0.47 -16.78 7.03
CA LEU A 63 -0.19 -15.60 7.60
C LEU A 63 -1.26 -15.97 8.62
N LYS A 64 -1.81 -17.20 8.56
CA LYS A 64 -2.83 -17.65 9.51
C LYS A 64 -2.23 -17.68 10.92
N GLY A 65 -2.83 -16.92 11.83
CA GLY A 65 -2.37 -16.80 13.22
C GLY A 65 -1.39 -15.67 13.51
N ARG A 66 -0.79 -15.05 12.48
CA ARG A 66 0.06 -13.85 12.64
C ARG A 66 -0.46 -12.61 11.92
N LEU A 67 -1.45 -12.73 11.03
CA LEU A 67 -2.00 -11.59 10.31
C LEU A 67 -2.63 -10.58 11.28
N HIS A 68 -2.18 -9.33 11.21
CA HIS A 68 -2.76 -8.23 11.98
C HIS A 68 -3.76 -7.44 11.14
N SER A 69 -3.33 -6.98 9.96
CA SER A 69 -4.13 -6.15 9.09
C SER A 69 -3.60 -6.14 7.67
N ILE A 70 -4.51 -5.99 6.71
CA ILE A 70 -4.21 -5.81 5.29
C ILE A 70 -4.75 -4.44 4.89
N TYR A 71 -3.89 -3.57 4.40
CA TYR A 71 -4.31 -2.34 3.73
C TYR A 71 -4.31 -2.62 2.24
N LEU A 72 -5.41 -2.35 1.56
CA LEU A 72 -5.57 -2.74 0.16
C LEU A 72 -6.35 -1.67 -0.58
N SER A 73 -5.83 -1.25 -1.73
CA SER A 73 -6.56 -0.37 -2.62
C SER A 73 -7.68 -1.13 -3.33
N GLU A 74 -8.84 -0.50 -3.52
CA GLU A 74 -10.01 -1.11 -4.17
C GLU A 74 -9.66 -1.71 -5.56
N GLY A 75 -8.81 -1.01 -6.31
CA GLY A 75 -8.29 -1.45 -7.61
C GLY A 75 -7.21 -2.55 -7.56
N TYR A 76 -6.78 -3.01 -6.38
CA TYR A 76 -5.61 -3.90 -6.21
C TYR A 76 -4.35 -3.33 -6.87
N SER A 77 -4.15 -2.02 -6.75
CA SER A 77 -2.99 -1.32 -7.27
C SER A 77 -1.94 -1.03 -6.19
N ALA A 78 -2.32 -1.13 -4.92
CA ALA A 78 -1.41 -1.05 -3.78
C ALA A 78 -1.92 -1.93 -2.64
N ALA A 79 -0.99 -2.52 -1.89
CA ALA A 79 -1.31 -3.29 -0.69
C ALA A 79 -0.17 -3.24 0.33
N ALA A 80 -0.52 -3.33 1.60
CA ALA A 80 0.40 -3.61 2.69
C ALA A 80 -0.15 -4.71 3.59
N ILE A 81 0.71 -5.64 3.99
CA ILE A 81 0.37 -6.74 4.91
C ILE A 81 1.16 -6.50 6.19
N ILE A 82 0.45 -6.35 7.30
CA ILE A 82 1.02 -6.20 8.63
C ILE A 82 0.80 -7.51 9.39
N THR A 83 1.85 -8.00 10.02
CA THR A 83 1.81 -9.19 10.88
C THR A 83 2.16 -8.83 12.32
N MET A 84 1.73 -9.66 13.27
CA MET A 84 2.17 -9.62 14.66
C MET A 84 3.24 -10.68 14.85
N GLU A 85 4.49 -10.24 14.95
CA GLU A 85 5.61 -11.14 15.17
C GLU A 85 5.82 -11.34 16.68
N PRO A 86 6.23 -12.55 17.15
CA PRO A 86 6.31 -12.90 18.57
C PRO A 86 7.44 -12.20 19.34
N VAL A 87 8.12 -11.24 18.72
CA VAL A 87 9.18 -10.43 19.34
C VAL A 87 8.56 -9.45 20.33
N ASN A 88 9.21 -9.27 21.50
CA ASN A 88 8.81 -8.34 22.56
C ASN A 88 7.33 -8.46 23.01
N GLY A 89 6.75 -9.66 22.96
CA GLY A 89 5.36 -9.91 23.38
C GLY A 89 4.30 -9.58 22.32
N GLY A 90 4.68 -9.37 21.07
CA GLY A 90 3.79 -9.05 19.97
C GLY A 90 4.13 -7.70 19.36
N THR A 91 4.81 -7.70 18.23
CA THR A 91 5.26 -6.49 17.54
C THR A 91 4.66 -6.41 16.14
N PRO A 92 3.92 -5.34 15.79
CA PRO A 92 3.48 -5.10 14.42
C PRO A 92 4.67 -4.95 13.49
N TYR A 93 4.68 -5.76 12.42
CA TYR A 93 5.75 -5.82 11.44
C TYR A 93 5.20 -5.64 10.02
N LEU A 94 5.89 -4.85 9.20
CA LEU A 94 5.54 -4.64 7.80
C LEU A 94 6.08 -5.80 6.93
N ASP A 95 5.28 -6.85 6.76
CA ASP A 95 5.69 -8.05 6.02
C ASP A 95 5.77 -7.82 4.50
N LYS A 96 4.77 -7.12 3.94
CA LYS A 96 4.76 -6.71 2.52
C LYS A 96 4.27 -5.29 2.38
N PHE A 97 4.93 -4.54 1.51
CA PHE A 97 4.48 -3.24 1.03
C PHE A 97 4.66 -3.20 -0.49
N VAL A 98 3.56 -3.15 -1.23
CA VAL A 98 3.57 -3.27 -2.69
C VAL A 98 2.72 -2.19 -3.33
N VAL A 99 3.25 -1.60 -4.40
CA VAL A 99 2.54 -0.65 -5.25
C VAL A 99 2.84 -1.01 -6.68
N SER A 100 1.80 -1.19 -7.48
CA SER A 100 1.91 -1.49 -8.91
C SER A 100 2.71 -0.41 -9.63
N SER A 101 3.61 -0.83 -10.52
CA SER A 101 4.44 0.06 -11.34
C SER A 101 3.61 1.04 -12.16
N CYS A 102 2.41 0.65 -12.59
CA CYS A 102 1.47 1.51 -13.33
C CYS A 102 1.02 2.75 -12.54
N LYS A 103 1.13 2.72 -11.21
CA LYS A 103 0.77 3.84 -10.32
C LYS A 103 1.97 4.42 -9.55
N GLN A 104 3.20 4.00 -9.85
CA GLN A 104 4.39 4.66 -9.31
C GLN A 104 4.44 6.11 -9.81
N GLY A 105 4.63 7.06 -8.88
CA GLY A 105 4.60 8.50 -9.19
C GLY A 105 3.24 9.19 -9.05
N GLN A 106 2.17 8.48 -8.65
CA GLN A 106 0.85 9.07 -8.40
C GLN A 106 0.55 9.37 -6.92
N GLY A 107 1.51 9.19 -6.02
CA GLY A 107 1.33 9.40 -4.57
C GLY A 107 0.65 8.25 -3.83
N THR A 108 0.27 7.16 -4.53
CA THR A 108 -0.40 5.99 -3.92
C THR A 108 0.42 5.35 -2.79
N SER A 109 1.75 5.27 -2.94
CA SER A 109 2.64 4.78 -1.88
C SER A 109 2.59 5.65 -0.62
N HIS A 110 2.56 6.97 -0.80
CA HIS A 110 2.47 7.91 0.31
C HIS A 110 1.12 7.79 1.02
N ILE A 111 0.01 7.71 0.28
CA ILE A 111 -1.33 7.55 0.87
C ILE A 111 -1.41 6.23 1.64
N LEU A 112 -0.94 5.12 1.06
CA LEU A 112 -0.90 3.82 1.73
C LEU A 112 -0.09 3.87 3.02
N TRP A 113 1.11 4.46 2.97
CA TRP A 113 1.96 4.61 4.15
C TRP A 113 1.32 5.49 5.23
N GLU A 114 0.66 6.57 4.83
CA GLU A 114 0.00 7.47 5.77
C GLU A 114 -1.19 6.79 6.47
N CYS A 115 -2.00 6.00 5.74
CA CYS A 115 -3.05 5.18 6.36
C CYS A 115 -2.48 4.23 7.42
N ILE A 116 -1.34 3.58 7.13
CA ILE A 116 -0.69 2.66 8.08
C ILE A 116 -0.21 3.42 9.32
N ARG A 117 0.45 4.58 9.15
CA ARG A 117 0.97 5.37 10.28
C ARG A 117 -0.13 5.97 11.15
N GLN A 118 -1.27 6.34 10.57
CA GLN A 118 -2.41 6.85 11.33
C GLN A 118 -3.03 5.77 12.22
N ASP A 119 -3.08 4.53 11.71
CA ASP A 119 -3.64 3.39 12.46
C ASP A 119 -2.64 2.77 13.45
N LEU A 120 -1.34 2.78 13.13
CA LEU A 120 -0.29 2.11 13.90
C LEU A 120 0.74 3.13 14.43
N GLY A 121 0.70 3.39 15.73
CA GLY A 121 1.67 4.29 16.39
C GLY A 121 3.12 3.78 16.42
N LYS A 122 3.33 2.47 16.20
CA LYS A 122 4.64 1.82 16.07
C LYS A 122 4.56 0.68 15.05
N LEU A 123 5.55 0.62 14.17
CA LEU A 123 5.71 -0.41 13.14
C LEU A 123 7.19 -0.69 12.95
N PHE A 124 7.55 -1.95 12.74
CA PHE A 124 8.91 -2.41 12.47
C PHE A 124 9.06 -3.03 11.09
#